data_AF-A0ABF7RHN0-F1
#
_entry.id   AF-A0ABF7RHN0-F1
#
_cell.length_a   1.000
_cell.length_b   1.000
_cell.length_c   1.000
_cell.angle_alpha   90.00
_cell.angle_beta   90.00
_cell.angle_gamma   90.00
#
_symmetry.space_group_name_H-M   'P 1'
#
loop_
_entity.id
_entity.type
_entity.pdbx_description
1 polymer ?
#
loop_
_entity_poly.entity_id
_entity_poly.type
_entity_poly.pdbx_seq_one_letter_code
_entity_poly.pdbx_strand_id
1 'polypeptide(L)'
;MSGPTVREDRRALLRAIGATALAGPLAACASLPGLRNARVVVVGGGYGGATAAKYVRVFSGGRVDVTLVEPNAAFVSCPLSNLVLSGDRNLASLTVPYDALVARHGVRWVRDRAAAIDLGARQVRLEGGGTLDYDRLILSPGIDFVPGAIPGLADAATAARAPHAWKASAQTLALRHRLEAMPNGGVVAISIPLAPYRCPPAPYERACLIAHWLQRARPASRVLILDANDDVTSKGALFKRVWAQRYPNHIEYRPQYNAVDIAAAGRVLKFDVQDDIEADVVNLIPPQRAGAIAVGAGLATANGRWCEVDFLTFESTVAPGVHVIGDAIQDRAADAQIGPHGQPARQGGRRRGGGDAGRPRARSVAAVCQHLLQLHRARRGDARGNRPPLRRHRTHHGDRAGRGWAVRRALGGGRPPGAGLEPRNLVGHAGLSARGRAPPTAARTMRKNRQVAAQAGA
;
A
#
# COMPACT_ATOMS: atom_id res chain seq x y z
N MET A 1 19.81 102.08 -10.19
CA MET A 1 20.78 100.99 -10.42
C MET A 1 20.59 99.99 -9.27
N SER A 2 19.54 99.17 -9.30
CA SER A 2 19.48 97.84 -9.93
C SER A 2 20.37 96.83 -9.21
N GLY A 3 19.89 96.27 -8.09
CA GLY A 3 20.48 95.10 -7.44
C GLY A 3 20.03 93.80 -8.11
N PRO A 4 20.88 92.77 -8.25
CA PRO A 4 20.50 91.53 -8.91
C PRO A 4 19.59 90.65 -8.06
N THR A 5 18.75 89.91 -8.79
CA THR A 5 17.57 89.16 -8.38
C THR A 5 17.89 87.78 -7.78
N VAL A 6 17.10 87.38 -6.77
CA VAL A 6 17.03 86.08 -6.06
C VAL A 6 16.56 84.92 -6.96
N ARG A 7 17.04 84.83 -8.21
CA ARG A 7 16.54 83.88 -9.21
C ARG A 7 17.52 82.76 -9.58
N GLU A 8 18.78 82.83 -9.14
CA GLU A 8 19.81 81.85 -9.52
C GLU A 8 19.88 80.61 -8.61
N ASP A 9 19.36 80.67 -7.37
CA ASP A 9 19.49 79.55 -6.42
C ASP A 9 18.50 78.39 -6.59
N ARG A 10 17.38 78.59 -7.31
CA ARG A 10 16.39 77.50 -7.52
C ARG A 10 16.85 76.45 -8.52
N ARG A 11 17.68 76.80 -9.51
CA ARG A 11 18.17 75.84 -10.53
C ARG A 11 19.31 74.98 -10.02
N ALA A 12 20.15 75.51 -9.11
CA ALA A 12 21.19 74.73 -8.46
C ALA A 12 20.59 73.70 -7.48
N LEU A 13 19.59 74.10 -6.69
CA LEU A 13 18.90 73.20 -5.75
C LEU A 13 18.12 72.08 -6.45
N LEU A 14 17.47 72.35 -7.58
CA LEU A 14 16.76 71.33 -8.37
C LEU A 14 17.71 70.36 -9.08
N ARG A 15 18.94 70.78 -9.42
CA ARG A 15 19.98 69.89 -9.97
C ARG A 15 20.62 69.00 -8.90
N ALA A 16 20.71 69.47 -7.66
CA ALA A 16 21.23 68.69 -6.53
C ALA A 16 20.26 67.60 -6.03
N ILE A 17 18.94 67.82 -6.16
CA ILE A 17 17.90 66.82 -5.79
C ILE A 17 17.74 65.74 -6.87
N GLY A 18 18.09 66.04 -8.12
CA GLY A 18 17.96 65.10 -9.25
C GLY A 18 19.02 64.01 -9.34
N ALA A 19 20.14 64.11 -8.61
CA ALA A 19 21.28 63.20 -8.74
C ALA A 19 21.44 62.17 -7.61
N THR A 20 20.65 62.25 -6.54
CA THR A 20 20.74 61.33 -5.38
C THR A 20 19.57 60.37 -5.24
N ALA A 21 18.60 60.39 -6.15
CA ALA A 21 17.39 59.55 -6.08
C ALA A 21 17.43 58.26 -6.95
N LEU A 22 18.54 57.94 -7.61
CA LEU A 22 18.63 56.74 -8.47
C LEU A 22 19.66 55.69 -8.02
N ALA A 23 20.27 55.85 -6.84
CA ALA A 23 21.24 54.91 -6.28
C ALA A 23 20.79 54.35 -4.91
N GLY A 24 19.61 53.73 -4.88
CA GLY A 24 19.15 52.87 -3.77
C GLY A 24 17.61 52.76 -3.72
N PRO A 25 17.00 51.56 -3.58
CA PRO A 25 17.56 50.26 -3.24
C PRO A 25 17.30 49.21 -4.34
N LEU A 26 18.06 49.23 -5.45
CA LEU A 26 18.09 48.07 -6.36
C LEU A 26 18.85 46.86 -5.74
N ALA A 27 19.49 47.05 -4.58
CA ALA A 27 20.12 45.98 -3.80
C ALA A 27 19.17 45.30 -2.78
N ALA A 28 17.93 45.76 -2.61
CA ALA A 28 16.97 45.13 -1.69
C ALA A 28 16.09 44.05 -2.33
N CYS A 29 16.25 43.79 -3.64
CA CYS A 29 15.54 42.72 -4.35
C CYS A 29 16.35 41.43 -4.53
N ALA A 30 17.58 41.36 -4.00
CA ALA A 30 18.47 40.20 -4.16
C ALA A 30 18.56 39.32 -2.90
N SER A 31 17.43 39.13 -2.21
CA SER A 31 17.20 37.96 -1.38
C SER A 31 15.73 37.91 -1.01
N LEU A 32 14.88 37.65 -2.01
CA LEU A 32 13.69 36.85 -1.70
C LEU A 32 14.23 35.61 -0.96
N PRO A 33 13.72 35.27 0.23
CA PRO A 33 14.02 33.98 0.84
C PRO A 33 13.76 32.98 -0.26
N GLY A 34 14.81 32.30 -0.74
CA GLY A 34 14.69 31.42 -1.90
C GLY A 34 13.47 30.56 -1.69
N LEU A 35 12.55 30.54 -2.66
CA LEU A 35 11.31 29.78 -2.59
C LEU A 35 11.67 28.34 -2.24
N ARG A 36 11.64 28.01 -0.95
CA ARG A 36 11.99 26.67 -0.49
C ARG A 36 10.91 25.75 -1.02
N ASN A 37 11.33 24.68 -1.68
CA ASN A 37 10.40 23.66 -2.12
C ASN A 37 9.59 23.18 -0.91
N ALA A 38 8.29 22.97 -1.10
CA ALA A 38 7.47 22.39 -0.05
C ALA A 38 8.02 20.99 0.29
N ARG A 39 8.10 20.67 1.58
CA ARG A 39 8.71 19.45 2.12
C ARG A 39 7.63 18.48 2.55
N VAL A 40 7.64 17.29 1.97
CA VAL A 40 6.78 16.17 2.37
C VAL A 40 7.65 15.04 2.89
N VAL A 41 7.42 14.65 4.15
CA VAL A 41 8.01 13.44 4.72
C VAL A 41 6.97 12.32 4.66
N VAL A 42 7.39 11.14 4.20
CA VAL A 42 6.58 9.93 4.16
C VAL A 42 7.24 8.89 5.06
N VAL A 43 6.51 8.35 6.02
CA VAL A 43 7.01 7.30 6.94
C VAL A 43 6.39 5.96 6.57
N GLY A 44 7.22 5.00 6.19
CA GLY A 44 6.86 3.64 5.78
C GLY A 44 6.80 3.47 4.25
N GLY A 45 7.63 2.57 3.72
CA GLY A 45 7.78 2.27 2.29
C GLY A 45 6.84 1.18 1.75
N GLY A 46 5.76 0.86 2.47
CA GLY A 46 4.78 -0.13 2.01
C GLY A 46 3.92 0.33 0.84
N TYR A 47 2.84 -0.40 0.55
CA TYR A 47 1.89 -0.07 -0.52
C TYR A 47 1.43 1.39 -0.50
N GLY A 48 1.03 1.90 0.68
CA GLY A 48 0.54 3.27 0.83
C GLY A 48 1.66 4.29 0.64
N GLY A 49 2.72 4.22 1.45
CA GLY A 49 3.75 5.25 1.46
C GLY A 49 4.61 5.30 0.21
N ALA A 50 5.02 4.18 -0.39
CA ALA A 50 5.75 4.20 -1.66
C ALA A 50 4.90 4.78 -2.81
N THR A 51 3.60 4.46 -2.82
CA THR A 51 2.65 5.05 -3.78
C THR A 51 2.50 6.55 -3.54
N ALA A 52 2.29 6.98 -2.30
CA ALA A 52 2.15 8.38 -1.95
C ALA A 52 3.40 9.17 -2.32
N ALA A 53 4.59 8.69 -1.96
CA ALA A 53 5.87 9.34 -2.28
C ALA A 53 6.04 9.55 -3.79
N LYS A 54 5.77 8.50 -4.58
CA LYS A 54 5.78 8.58 -6.05
C LYS A 54 4.82 9.64 -6.57
N TYR A 55 3.55 9.58 -6.17
CA TYR A 55 2.51 10.42 -6.77
C TYR A 55 2.59 11.88 -6.31
N VAL A 56 3.09 12.16 -5.11
CA VAL A 56 3.40 13.54 -4.69
C VAL A 56 4.48 14.15 -5.58
N ARG A 57 5.56 13.41 -5.89
CA ARG A 57 6.59 13.85 -6.85
C ARG A 57 6.01 14.09 -8.25
N VAL A 58 5.23 13.13 -8.77
CA VAL A 58 4.64 13.21 -10.11
C VAL A 58 3.67 14.39 -10.24
N PHE A 59 2.74 14.54 -9.29
CA PHE A 59 1.69 15.57 -9.37
C PHE A 59 2.20 16.97 -9.07
N SER A 60 3.29 17.12 -8.32
CA SER A 60 3.95 18.41 -8.12
C SER A 60 4.77 18.86 -9.34
N GLY A 61 4.96 17.99 -10.34
CA GLY A 61 5.91 18.24 -11.43
C GLY A 61 7.35 18.29 -10.93
N GLY A 62 7.64 17.58 -9.84
CA GLY A 62 8.97 17.56 -9.23
C GLY A 62 9.33 18.77 -8.36
N ARG A 63 8.37 19.64 -8.02
CA ARG A 63 8.58 20.86 -7.21
C ARG A 63 8.49 20.64 -5.69
N VAL A 64 7.98 19.49 -5.24
CA VAL A 64 7.88 19.15 -3.82
C VAL A 64 9.01 18.21 -3.45
N ASP A 65 9.78 18.56 -2.43
CA ASP A 65 10.84 17.71 -1.90
C ASP A 65 10.20 16.58 -1.10
N VAL A 66 10.33 15.35 -1.58
CA VAL A 66 9.72 14.17 -0.93
C VAL A 66 10.82 13.32 -0.32
N THR A 67 10.74 13.12 0.99
CA THR A 67 11.61 12.21 1.74
C THR A 67 10.82 11.00 2.21
N LEU A 68 11.21 9.80 1.79
CA LEU A 68 10.70 8.53 2.31
C LEU A 68 11.62 8.00 3.41
N VAL A 69 11.07 7.78 4.61
CA VAL A 69 11.75 7.13 5.74
C VAL A 69 11.30 5.67 5.78
N GLU A 70 12.22 4.76 5.48
CA GLU A 70 11.97 3.32 5.44
C GLU A 70 13.27 2.53 5.72
N PRO A 71 13.35 1.72 6.78
CA PRO A 71 14.59 1.05 7.16
C PRO A 71 14.97 -0.13 6.26
N ASN A 72 13.99 -0.81 5.66
CA ASN A 72 14.25 -2.02 4.86
C ASN A 72 14.79 -1.66 3.48
N ALA A 73 15.74 -2.46 2.96
CA ALA A 73 16.32 -2.24 1.63
C ALA A 73 15.31 -2.40 0.48
N ALA A 74 14.24 -3.15 0.73
CA ALA A 74 13.23 -3.47 -0.26
C ALA A 74 11.86 -3.66 0.43
N PHE A 75 10.80 -3.41 -0.31
CA PHE A 75 9.45 -3.80 0.06
C PHE A 75 9.25 -5.29 -0.19
N VAL A 76 8.66 -6.01 0.77
CA VAL A 76 8.25 -7.42 0.60
C VAL A 76 6.74 -7.53 0.70
N SER A 77 6.10 -7.98 -0.38
CA SER A 77 4.65 -8.12 -0.48
C SER A 77 4.12 -9.24 0.43
N CYS A 78 3.24 -8.89 1.37
CA CYS A 78 2.45 -9.87 2.13
C CYS A 78 1.32 -10.49 1.29
N PRO A 79 0.60 -9.76 0.42
CA PRO A 79 -0.21 -10.39 -0.62
C PRO A 79 0.63 -11.36 -1.45
N LEU A 80 0.03 -12.48 -1.85
CA LEU A 80 0.69 -13.59 -2.55
C LEU A 80 1.74 -14.36 -1.73
N SER A 81 2.10 -13.94 -0.50
CA SER A 81 3.05 -14.67 0.34
C SER A 81 2.55 -16.07 0.73
N ASN A 82 1.24 -16.29 0.76
CA ASN A 82 0.67 -17.62 0.95
C ASN A 82 1.08 -18.61 -0.17
N LEU A 83 1.40 -18.13 -1.38
CA LEU A 83 1.95 -18.97 -2.45
C LEU A 83 3.40 -19.41 -2.17
N VAL A 84 4.13 -18.69 -1.32
CA VAL A 84 5.43 -19.15 -0.81
C VAL A 84 5.23 -20.31 0.17
N LEU A 85 4.19 -20.24 1.01
CA LEU A 85 3.86 -21.32 1.94
C LEU A 85 3.48 -22.62 1.22
N SER A 86 2.81 -22.53 0.06
CA SER A 86 2.50 -23.70 -0.78
C SER A 86 3.65 -24.16 -1.70
N GLY A 87 4.73 -23.38 -1.78
CA GLY A 87 5.88 -23.64 -2.66
C GLY A 87 5.70 -23.22 -4.11
N ASP A 88 4.60 -22.52 -4.46
CA ASP A 88 4.32 -22.08 -5.83
C ASP A 88 5.05 -20.77 -6.21
N ARG A 89 5.62 -20.07 -5.22
CA ARG A 89 6.45 -18.87 -5.39
C ARG A 89 7.62 -18.85 -4.41
N ASN A 90 8.60 -18.00 -4.69
CA ASN A 90 9.64 -17.63 -3.74
C ASN A 90 9.49 -16.18 -3.29
N LEU A 91 10.11 -15.83 -2.16
CA LEU A 91 10.08 -14.45 -1.64
C LEU A 91 10.70 -13.41 -2.57
N ALA A 92 11.71 -13.78 -3.36
CA ALA A 92 12.34 -12.87 -4.30
C ALA A 92 11.31 -12.32 -5.31
N SER A 93 10.37 -13.16 -5.78
CA SER A 93 9.28 -12.75 -6.67
C SER A 93 8.27 -11.76 -6.05
N LEU A 94 8.33 -11.57 -4.72
CA LEU A 94 7.47 -10.68 -3.94
C LEU A 94 8.24 -9.47 -3.41
N THR A 95 9.54 -9.38 -3.71
CA THR A 95 10.45 -8.36 -3.18
C THR A 95 10.71 -7.31 -4.26
N VAL A 96 10.48 -6.04 -3.90
CA VAL A 96 10.63 -4.90 -4.81
C VAL A 96 11.58 -3.90 -4.17
N PRO A 97 12.76 -3.66 -4.76
CA PRO A 97 13.71 -2.70 -4.21
C PRO A 97 13.28 -1.26 -4.52
N TYR A 98 13.75 -0.30 -3.72
CA TYR A 98 13.33 1.11 -3.83
C TYR A 98 14.09 1.91 -4.91
N ASP A 99 15.10 1.35 -5.58
CA ASP A 99 15.95 2.04 -6.56
C ASP A 99 15.15 2.74 -7.66
N ALA A 100 14.12 2.07 -8.19
CA ALA A 100 13.27 2.65 -9.23
C ALA A 100 12.45 3.84 -8.72
N LEU A 101 12.05 3.83 -7.44
CA LEU A 101 11.35 4.96 -6.82
C LEU A 101 12.28 6.18 -6.70
N VAL A 102 13.53 5.95 -6.31
CA VAL A 102 14.55 7.00 -6.21
C VAL A 102 14.93 7.51 -7.60
N ALA A 103 15.45 6.64 -8.46
CA ALA A 103 16.05 7.02 -9.75
C ALA A 103 15.05 7.63 -10.74
N ARG A 104 13.79 7.17 -10.75
CA ARG A 104 12.80 7.63 -11.75
C ARG A 104 11.92 8.77 -11.27
N HIS A 105 11.81 8.98 -9.96
CA HIS A 105 10.87 9.97 -9.40
C HIS A 105 11.55 11.01 -8.48
N GLY A 106 12.85 10.87 -8.19
CA GLY A 106 13.59 11.81 -7.36
C GLY A 106 13.09 11.85 -5.92
N VAL A 107 12.58 10.72 -5.41
CA VAL A 107 12.26 10.57 -3.99
C VAL A 107 13.57 10.40 -3.23
N ARG A 108 13.81 11.21 -2.19
CA ARG A 108 14.94 11.00 -1.29
C ARG A 108 14.58 9.87 -0.34
N TRP A 109 15.34 8.78 -0.38
CA TRP A 109 15.15 7.67 0.54
C TRP A 109 16.13 7.80 1.71
N VAL A 110 15.58 7.89 2.92
CA VAL A 110 16.30 7.82 4.19
C VAL A 110 16.10 6.41 4.74
N ARG A 111 17.17 5.62 4.72
CA ARG A 111 17.17 4.25 5.21
C ARG A 111 17.34 4.20 6.73
N ASP A 112 16.30 4.66 7.41
CA ASP A 112 16.24 4.77 8.86
C ASP A 112 14.80 4.52 9.33
N ARG A 113 14.60 4.39 10.64
CA ARG A 113 13.30 4.30 11.29
C ARG A 113 12.90 5.66 11.85
N ALA A 114 11.64 6.03 11.71
CA ALA A 114 11.07 7.13 12.47
C ALA A 114 10.86 6.68 13.93
N ALA A 115 11.53 7.34 14.87
CA ALA A 115 11.47 7.05 16.29
C ALA A 115 10.33 7.83 16.98
N ALA A 116 10.14 9.09 16.61
CA ALA A 116 9.08 9.93 17.17
C ALA A 116 8.62 10.99 16.16
N ILE A 117 7.42 11.52 16.39
CA ILE A 117 6.87 12.64 15.63
C ILE A 117 6.60 13.77 16.62
N ASP A 118 7.22 14.92 16.37
CA ASP A 118 6.94 16.16 17.08
C ASP A 118 5.92 16.95 16.28
N LEU A 119 4.64 16.84 16.67
CA LEU A 119 3.53 17.49 15.98
C LEU A 119 3.59 19.01 16.08
N GLY A 120 4.12 19.54 17.20
CA GLY A 120 4.25 20.97 17.45
C GLY A 120 5.35 21.60 16.58
N ALA A 121 6.53 20.97 16.56
CA ALA A 121 7.66 21.43 15.75
C ALA A 121 7.55 21.03 14.27
N ARG A 122 6.60 20.16 13.90
CA ARG A 122 6.45 19.55 12.57
C ARG A 122 7.73 18.82 12.13
N GLN A 123 8.18 17.93 13.00
CA GLN A 123 9.43 17.19 12.82
C GLN A 123 9.25 15.69 13.01
N VAL A 124 9.98 14.91 12.22
CA VAL A 124 10.18 13.47 12.43
C VAL A 124 11.57 13.26 12.98
N ARG A 125 11.67 12.67 14.18
CA ARG A 125 12.93 12.25 14.79
C ARG A 125 13.25 10.83 14.33
N LEU A 126 14.47 10.61 13.88
CA LEU A 126 14.95 9.33 13.38
C LEU A 126 15.67 8.56 14.48
N GLU A 127 15.66 7.23 14.40
CA GLU A 127 16.37 6.36 15.34
C GLU A 127 17.89 6.57 15.27
N GLY A 128 18.43 6.87 14.10
CA GLY A 128 19.84 7.26 13.91
C GLY A 128 20.23 8.65 14.47
N GLY A 129 19.31 9.37 15.12
CA GLY A 129 19.58 10.66 15.79
C GLY A 129 19.34 11.91 14.94
N GLY A 130 19.01 11.76 13.65
CA GLY A 130 18.65 12.88 12.78
C GLY A 130 17.22 13.38 12.95
N THR A 131 16.94 14.59 12.48
CA THR A 131 15.60 15.17 12.45
C THR A 131 15.23 15.63 11.04
N LEU A 132 13.97 15.43 10.65
CA LEU A 132 13.42 15.85 9.38
C LEU A 132 12.22 16.77 9.60
N ASP A 133 12.35 18.04 9.22
CA ASP A 133 11.21 18.95 9.15
C ASP A 133 10.26 18.59 8.00
N TYR A 134 8.98 18.88 8.17
CA TYR A 134 7.99 18.75 7.10
C TYR A 134 7.00 19.92 7.06
N ASP A 135 6.49 20.22 5.86
CA ASP A 135 5.30 21.05 5.71
C ASP A 135 4.03 20.18 5.76
N ARG A 136 4.13 18.95 5.22
CA ARG A 136 3.13 17.87 5.36
C ARG A 136 3.79 16.53 5.66
N LEU A 137 3.17 15.75 6.54
CA LEU A 137 3.62 14.40 6.89
C LEU A 137 2.62 13.37 6.39
N ILE A 138 3.09 12.29 5.77
CA ILE A 138 2.28 11.14 5.38
C ILE A 138 2.77 9.92 6.19
N LEU A 139 1.89 9.35 7.00
CA LEU A 139 2.14 8.14 7.76
C LEU A 139 1.48 6.95 7.06
N SER A 140 2.30 5.97 6.68
CA SER A 140 1.85 4.66 6.21
C SER A 140 2.60 3.53 6.92
N PRO A 141 2.54 3.45 8.26
CA PRO A 141 3.33 2.49 9.03
C PRO A 141 2.76 1.06 8.98
N GLY A 142 1.58 0.87 8.39
CA GLY A 142 0.88 -0.41 8.40
C GLY A 142 0.37 -0.79 9.79
N ILE A 143 0.35 -2.10 10.07
CA ILE A 143 -0.09 -2.66 11.36
C ILE A 143 1.09 -2.95 12.29
N ASP A 144 0.82 -2.85 13.58
CA ASP A 144 1.54 -3.56 14.64
C ASP A 144 0.60 -4.49 15.40
N PHE A 145 1.16 -5.33 16.26
CA PHE A 145 0.40 -6.18 17.16
C PHE A 145 0.11 -5.45 18.47
N VAL A 146 -1.02 -5.79 19.10
CA VAL A 146 -1.39 -5.25 20.41
C VAL A 146 -0.45 -5.84 21.46
N PRO A 147 0.36 -5.02 22.17
CA PRO A 147 1.29 -5.52 23.18
C PRO A 147 0.56 -6.26 24.29
N GLY A 148 1.12 -7.37 24.75
CA GLY A 148 0.56 -8.16 25.86
C GLY A 148 -0.73 -8.92 25.54
N ALA A 149 -1.27 -8.83 24.31
CA ALA A 149 -2.52 -9.50 23.95
C ALA A 149 -2.43 -11.04 23.97
N ILE A 150 -1.23 -11.58 23.77
CA ILE A 150 -0.90 -13.00 23.95
C ILE A 150 0.36 -13.05 24.83
N PRO A 151 0.25 -13.25 26.15
CA PRO A 151 1.38 -13.17 27.07
C PRO A 151 2.57 -14.05 26.70
N GLY A 152 2.33 -15.29 26.27
CA GLY A 152 3.35 -16.26 25.88
C GLY A 152 4.20 -15.86 24.67
N LEU A 153 3.74 -14.90 23.86
CA LEU A 153 4.57 -14.31 22.80
C LEU A 153 5.62 -13.32 23.31
N ALA A 154 5.60 -12.95 24.59
CA ALA A 154 6.68 -12.19 25.21
C ALA A 154 7.99 -12.99 25.28
N ASP A 155 7.91 -14.33 25.33
CA ASP A 155 9.06 -15.21 25.21
C ASP A 155 9.50 -15.35 23.74
N ALA A 156 10.74 -14.93 23.44
CA ALA A 156 11.26 -14.91 22.08
C ALA A 156 11.37 -16.32 21.47
N ALA A 157 11.65 -17.34 22.28
CA ALA A 157 11.72 -18.73 21.81
C ALA A 157 10.33 -19.23 21.39
N THR A 158 9.30 -18.94 22.17
CA THR A 158 7.89 -19.22 21.85
C THR A 158 7.43 -18.45 20.62
N ALA A 159 7.72 -17.15 20.53
CA ALA A 159 7.37 -16.33 19.37
C ALA A 159 8.03 -16.81 18.06
N ALA A 160 9.30 -17.24 18.12
CA ALA A 160 9.98 -17.84 16.97
C ALA A 160 9.36 -19.18 16.54
N ARG A 161 8.67 -19.87 17.46
CA ARG A 161 8.00 -21.14 17.20
C ARG A 161 6.55 -20.99 16.75
N ALA A 162 5.92 -19.84 16.94
CA ALA A 162 4.57 -19.54 16.48
C ALA A 162 4.55 -18.35 15.51
N PRO A 163 5.20 -18.44 14.33
CA PRO A 163 5.31 -17.31 13.44
C PRO A 163 3.94 -16.84 12.94
N HIS A 164 3.66 -15.55 13.07
CA HIS A 164 2.41 -14.94 12.60
C HIS A 164 2.39 -14.83 11.07
N ALA A 165 3.55 -14.60 10.44
CA ALA A 165 3.68 -14.38 8.99
C ALA A 165 2.68 -13.36 8.41
N TRP A 166 2.29 -12.37 9.23
CA TRP A 166 1.42 -11.23 8.88
C TRP A 166 2.19 -9.96 8.48
N LYS A 167 3.49 -9.97 8.75
CA LYS A 167 4.50 -9.15 8.09
C LYS A 167 5.40 -10.13 7.34
N ALA A 168 5.51 -9.96 6.03
CA ALA A 168 6.21 -10.91 5.16
C ALA A 168 7.74 -10.87 5.40
N SER A 169 8.50 -11.59 4.56
CA SER A 169 9.95 -11.81 4.69
C SER A 169 10.28 -12.98 5.63
N ALA A 170 11.16 -12.79 6.63
CA ALA A 170 11.66 -13.85 7.49
C ALA A 170 10.57 -14.71 8.14
N GLN A 171 9.47 -14.09 8.59
CA GLN A 171 8.34 -14.80 9.19
C GLN A 171 7.63 -15.75 8.21
N THR A 172 7.53 -15.39 6.92
CA THR A 172 6.96 -16.26 5.89
C THR A 172 7.85 -17.49 5.67
N LEU A 173 9.17 -17.32 5.63
CA LEU A 173 10.11 -18.45 5.51
C LEU A 173 10.10 -19.32 6.77
N ALA A 174 10.07 -18.72 7.97
CA ALA A 174 10.00 -19.45 9.22
C ALA A 174 8.77 -20.37 9.25
N LEU A 175 7.60 -19.86 8.85
CA LEU A 175 6.40 -20.68 8.74
C LEU A 175 6.54 -21.77 7.65
N ARG A 176 7.10 -21.44 6.48
CA ARG A 176 7.34 -22.43 5.41
C ARG A 176 8.25 -23.57 5.87
N HIS A 177 9.37 -23.27 6.52
CA HIS A 177 10.31 -24.28 7.01
C HIS A 177 9.67 -25.17 8.08
N ARG A 178 8.82 -24.61 8.93
CA ARG A 178 8.04 -25.39 9.91
C ARG A 178 7.07 -26.36 9.23
N LEU A 179 6.37 -25.91 8.19
CA LEU A 179 5.51 -26.78 7.39
C LEU A 179 6.32 -27.91 6.74
N GLU A 180 7.50 -27.62 6.17
CA GLU A 180 8.38 -28.62 5.56
C GLU A 180 8.92 -29.65 6.57
N ALA A 181 9.26 -29.20 7.78
CA ALA A 181 9.78 -30.05 8.85
C ALA A 181 8.69 -30.88 9.55
N MET A 182 7.40 -30.53 9.38
CA MET A 182 6.29 -31.23 10.02
C MET A 182 6.18 -32.69 9.51
N PRO A 183 6.01 -33.68 10.40
CA PRO A 183 5.78 -35.06 9.99
C PRO A 183 4.43 -35.22 9.27
N ASN A 184 4.31 -36.23 8.40
CA ASN A 184 3.03 -36.57 7.79
C ASN A 184 2.07 -37.09 8.87
N GLY A 185 0.84 -36.57 8.90
CA GLY A 185 -0.10 -36.79 10.00
C GLY A 185 -0.16 -35.63 10.99
N GLY A 186 0.79 -34.68 10.92
CA GLY A 186 0.80 -33.51 11.81
C GLY A 186 -0.34 -32.52 11.57
N VAL A 187 -0.63 -31.72 12.58
CA VAL A 187 -1.68 -30.69 12.58
C VAL A 187 -1.08 -29.29 12.46
N VAL A 188 -1.60 -28.50 11.53
CA VAL A 188 -1.30 -27.07 11.39
C VAL A 188 -2.43 -26.25 12.00
N ALA A 189 -2.22 -25.57 13.11
CA ALA A 189 -3.20 -24.64 13.68
C ALA A 189 -2.99 -23.23 13.12
N ILE A 190 -4.06 -22.60 12.63
CA ILE A 190 -4.10 -21.17 12.28
C ILE A 190 -5.06 -20.50 13.25
N SER A 191 -4.54 -19.64 14.11
CA SER A 191 -5.37 -18.83 15.01
C SER A 191 -5.60 -17.44 14.40
N ILE A 192 -6.88 -17.05 14.32
CA ILE A 192 -7.35 -15.80 13.72
C ILE A 192 -7.88 -14.89 14.84
N PRO A 193 -7.42 -13.64 14.95
CA PRO A 193 -7.88 -12.74 16.00
C PRO A 193 -9.27 -12.18 15.65
N LEU A 194 -9.92 -11.59 16.65
CA LEU A 194 -11.17 -10.88 16.44
C LEU A 194 -10.95 -9.67 15.51
N ALA A 195 -11.90 -9.43 14.60
CA ALA A 195 -11.90 -8.23 13.78
C ALA A 195 -11.86 -6.94 14.64
N PRO A 196 -11.25 -5.84 14.15
CA PRO A 196 -10.58 -5.69 12.85
C PRO A 196 -9.12 -6.20 12.85
N TYR A 197 -8.69 -6.71 11.68
CA TYR A 197 -7.31 -7.10 11.38
C TYR A 197 -7.02 -6.98 9.87
N ARG A 198 -5.73 -6.91 9.49
CA ARG A 198 -5.28 -6.77 8.10
C ARG A 198 -5.75 -7.95 7.24
N CYS A 199 -6.33 -7.63 6.09
CA CYS A 199 -6.75 -8.56 5.04
C CYS A 199 -7.64 -9.70 5.56
N PRO A 200 -8.92 -9.42 5.85
CA PRO A 200 -9.89 -10.40 6.37
C PRO A 200 -9.91 -11.78 5.66
N PRO A 201 -9.80 -11.90 4.32
CA PRO A 201 -9.83 -13.22 3.68
C PRO A 201 -8.50 -14.01 3.78
N ALA A 202 -7.39 -13.37 4.19
CA ALA A 202 -6.06 -13.96 4.12
C ALA A 202 -5.85 -15.22 4.96
N PRO A 203 -6.39 -15.37 6.19
CA PRO A 203 -6.17 -16.57 6.98
C PRO A 203 -6.84 -17.79 6.33
N TYR A 204 -8.04 -17.61 5.78
CA TYR A 204 -8.79 -18.66 5.08
C TYR A 204 -8.15 -19.04 3.73
N GLU A 205 -7.57 -18.07 3.03
CA GLU A 205 -6.75 -18.33 1.84
C GLU A 205 -5.48 -19.10 2.21
N ARG A 206 -4.82 -18.72 3.31
CA ARG A 206 -3.65 -19.44 3.84
C ARG A 206 -3.99 -20.88 4.15
N ALA A 207 -5.10 -21.14 4.84
CA ALA A 207 -5.57 -22.50 5.12
C ALA A 207 -5.74 -23.31 3.82
N CYS A 208 -6.38 -22.72 2.79
CA CYS A 208 -6.53 -23.36 1.48
C CYS A 208 -5.18 -23.69 0.81
N LEU A 209 -4.21 -22.76 0.84
CA LEU A 209 -2.92 -22.96 0.16
C LEU A 209 -2.00 -23.93 0.93
N ILE A 210 -2.07 -23.93 2.26
CA ILE A 210 -1.40 -24.94 3.08
C ILE A 210 -2.05 -26.31 2.82
N ALA A 211 -3.37 -26.44 2.90
CA ALA A 211 -4.07 -27.69 2.61
C ALA A 211 -3.77 -28.23 1.20
N HIS A 212 -3.69 -27.35 0.20
CA HIS A 212 -3.29 -27.70 -1.16
C HIS A 212 -1.87 -28.30 -1.24
N TRP A 213 -0.94 -27.77 -0.44
CA TRP A 213 0.41 -28.32 -0.35
C TRP A 213 0.42 -29.65 0.42
N LEU A 214 -0.31 -29.74 1.54
CA LEU A 214 -0.42 -30.96 2.36
C LEU A 214 -0.94 -32.14 1.54
N GLN A 215 -1.95 -31.95 0.70
CA GLN A 215 -2.47 -33.02 -0.18
C GLN A 215 -1.40 -33.71 -1.03
N ARG A 216 -0.33 -33.01 -1.39
CA ARG A 216 0.78 -33.54 -2.21
C ARG A 216 1.95 -34.02 -1.36
N ALA A 217 2.29 -33.29 -0.30
CA ALA A 217 3.52 -33.48 0.46
C ALA A 217 3.33 -34.23 1.80
N ARG A 218 2.16 -34.10 2.41
CA ARG A 218 1.80 -34.61 3.75
C ARG A 218 0.30 -34.99 3.79
N PRO A 219 -0.14 -36.00 3.03
CA PRO A 219 -1.57 -36.26 2.79
C PRO A 219 -2.37 -36.73 4.02
N ALA A 220 -1.70 -37.16 5.10
CA ALA A 220 -2.35 -37.51 6.37
C ALA A 220 -2.49 -36.29 7.31
N SER A 221 -1.87 -35.16 6.97
CA SER A 221 -1.93 -33.93 7.76
C SER A 221 -3.15 -33.08 7.45
N ARG A 222 -3.49 -32.19 8.38
CA ARG A 222 -4.64 -31.28 8.27
C ARG A 222 -4.35 -29.89 8.82
N VAL A 223 -5.16 -28.93 8.40
CA VAL A 223 -5.20 -27.57 8.91
C VAL A 223 -6.41 -27.43 9.84
N LEU A 224 -6.18 -26.91 11.04
CA LEU A 224 -7.20 -26.54 12.00
C LEU A 224 -7.27 -25.01 12.07
N ILE A 225 -8.40 -24.44 11.66
CA ILE A 225 -8.66 -23.00 11.73
C ILE A 225 -9.40 -22.71 13.03
N LEU A 226 -8.79 -21.90 13.89
CA LEU A 226 -9.29 -21.48 15.19
C LEU A 226 -9.61 -19.98 15.09
N ASP A 227 -10.88 -19.67 14.89
CA ASP A 227 -11.31 -18.33 14.55
C ASP A 227 -12.00 -17.66 15.74
N ALA A 228 -11.48 -16.52 16.21
CA ALA A 228 -12.11 -15.77 17.29
C ALA A 228 -13.46 -15.15 16.89
N ASN A 229 -13.78 -15.09 15.60
CA ASN A 229 -15.02 -14.51 15.08
C ASN A 229 -16.16 -15.56 15.05
N ASP A 230 -17.41 -15.08 15.03
CA ASP A 230 -18.61 -15.94 14.95
C ASP A 230 -18.67 -16.77 13.65
N ASP A 231 -18.17 -16.20 12.56
CA ASP A 231 -18.07 -16.87 11.28
C ASP A 231 -16.96 -16.24 10.41
N VAL A 232 -16.67 -16.87 9.27
CA VAL A 232 -15.73 -16.40 8.26
C VAL A 232 -16.03 -14.95 7.85
N THR A 233 -15.14 -14.03 8.23
CA THR A 233 -15.38 -12.57 8.17
C THR A 233 -15.44 -12.01 6.74
N SER A 234 -14.91 -12.73 5.76
CA SER A 234 -14.91 -12.31 4.36
C SER A 234 -15.01 -13.49 3.41
N LYS A 235 -15.97 -13.44 2.47
CA LYS A 235 -16.20 -14.46 1.43
C LYS A 235 -16.53 -15.86 2.00
N GLY A 236 -17.20 -15.93 3.15
CA GLY A 236 -17.50 -17.17 3.87
C GLY A 236 -18.13 -18.28 3.01
N ALA A 237 -19.18 -17.97 2.25
CA ALA A 237 -19.83 -18.95 1.38
C ALA A 237 -18.89 -19.58 0.33
N LEU A 238 -17.90 -18.82 -0.15
CA LEU A 238 -16.94 -19.29 -1.13
C LEU A 238 -15.84 -20.14 -0.49
N PHE A 239 -15.33 -19.76 0.68
CA PHE A 239 -14.35 -20.58 1.41
C PHE A 239 -14.96 -21.89 1.90
N LYS A 240 -16.12 -21.86 2.56
CA LYS A 240 -16.81 -23.07 3.04
C LYS A 240 -17.10 -24.05 1.91
N ARG A 241 -17.52 -23.56 0.73
CA ARG A 241 -17.69 -24.40 -0.46
C ARG A 241 -16.39 -25.05 -0.90
N VAL A 242 -15.30 -24.28 -0.97
CA VAL A 242 -13.98 -24.82 -1.36
C VAL A 242 -13.50 -25.85 -0.36
N TRP A 243 -13.67 -25.64 0.94
CA TRP A 243 -13.30 -26.60 1.98
C TRP A 243 -14.07 -27.91 1.81
N ALA A 244 -15.39 -27.85 1.69
CA ALA A 244 -16.23 -29.04 1.50
C ALA A 244 -15.90 -29.80 0.20
N GLN A 245 -15.63 -29.10 -0.90
CA GLN A 245 -15.44 -29.74 -2.21
C GLN A 245 -14.01 -30.19 -2.49
N ARG A 246 -13.00 -29.49 -1.94
CA ARG A 246 -11.59 -29.73 -2.27
C ARG A 246 -10.75 -30.22 -1.12
N TYR A 247 -11.13 -29.89 0.12
CA TYR A 247 -10.34 -30.16 1.32
C TYR A 247 -11.15 -30.82 2.45
N PRO A 248 -12.10 -31.74 2.18
CA PRO A 248 -13.03 -32.25 3.21
C PRO A 248 -12.32 -32.93 4.38
N ASN A 249 -11.15 -33.54 4.12
CA ASN A 249 -10.34 -34.24 5.15
C ASN A 249 -9.11 -33.44 5.58
N HIS A 250 -8.93 -32.21 5.08
CA HIS A 250 -7.70 -31.43 5.28
C HIS A 250 -7.93 -30.09 5.97
N ILE A 251 -9.17 -29.59 6.04
CA ILE A 251 -9.49 -28.35 6.74
C ILE A 251 -10.62 -28.60 7.72
N GLU A 252 -10.33 -28.36 9.00
CA GLU A 252 -11.32 -28.23 10.05
C GLU A 252 -11.45 -26.75 10.43
N TYR A 253 -12.68 -26.27 10.56
CA TYR A 253 -12.98 -24.88 10.92
C TYR A 253 -13.77 -24.83 12.22
N ARG A 254 -13.26 -24.07 13.20
CA ARG A 254 -13.92 -23.85 14.49
C ARG A 254 -14.07 -22.34 14.74
N PRO A 255 -15.30 -21.78 14.64
CA PRO A 255 -15.58 -20.40 15.02
C PRO A 255 -15.61 -20.23 16.54
N GLN A 256 -15.54 -19.00 17.02
CA GLN A 256 -15.56 -18.64 18.45
C GLN A 256 -14.41 -19.26 19.28
N TYR A 257 -13.28 -19.59 18.66
CA TYR A 257 -12.04 -20.00 19.31
C TYR A 257 -11.06 -18.82 19.38
N ASN A 258 -11.16 -18.03 20.44
CA ASN A 258 -10.27 -16.90 20.69
C ASN A 258 -9.03 -17.35 21.47
N ALA A 259 -7.89 -17.49 20.80
CA ALA A 259 -6.64 -17.81 21.48
C ALA A 259 -6.19 -16.61 22.31
N VAL A 260 -6.02 -16.81 23.63
CA VAL A 260 -5.62 -15.77 24.59
C VAL A 260 -4.18 -15.92 25.04
N ASP A 261 -3.61 -17.10 24.90
CA ASP A 261 -2.21 -17.36 25.24
C ASP A 261 -1.62 -18.52 24.40
N ILE A 262 -0.31 -18.71 24.51
CA ILE A 262 0.40 -19.82 23.89
C ILE A 262 1.51 -20.33 24.80
N ALA A 263 1.60 -21.65 24.95
CA ALA A 263 2.52 -22.33 25.86
C ALA A 263 3.30 -23.45 25.16
N ALA A 264 4.07 -24.20 25.97
CA ALA A 264 4.82 -25.38 25.55
C ALA A 264 5.72 -25.11 24.32
N ALA A 265 6.51 -24.04 24.39
CA ALA A 265 7.39 -23.60 23.32
C ALA A 265 6.64 -23.37 21.99
N GLY A 266 5.46 -22.76 22.05
CA GLY A 266 4.71 -22.36 20.86
C GLY A 266 3.90 -23.48 20.20
N ARG A 267 3.55 -24.54 20.93
CA ARG A 267 2.76 -25.68 20.41
C ARG A 267 1.33 -25.73 20.93
N VAL A 268 1.08 -25.19 22.12
CA VAL A 268 -0.23 -25.29 22.78
C VAL A 268 -0.89 -23.92 22.82
N LEU A 269 -2.00 -23.77 22.11
CA LEU A 269 -2.86 -22.59 22.15
C LEU A 269 -3.82 -22.70 23.34
N LYS A 270 -3.95 -21.62 24.10
CA LYS A 270 -4.81 -21.50 25.27
C LYS A 270 -6.06 -20.68 24.96
N PHE A 271 -7.17 -21.05 25.55
CA PHE A 271 -8.48 -20.41 25.39
C PHE A 271 -9.11 -20.18 26.77
N ASP A 272 -9.99 -19.17 26.89
CA ASP A 272 -10.71 -18.92 28.15
C ASP A 272 -11.83 -19.93 28.41
N VAL A 273 -12.47 -20.42 27.34
CA VAL A 273 -13.71 -21.21 27.42
C VAL A 273 -13.50 -22.64 26.93
N GLN A 274 -12.71 -22.83 25.88
CA GLN A 274 -12.47 -24.13 25.27
C GLN A 274 -11.23 -24.80 25.85
N ASP A 275 -11.10 -26.11 25.63
CA ASP A 275 -9.88 -26.83 25.97
C ASP A 275 -8.69 -26.33 25.16
N ASP A 276 -7.50 -26.47 25.76
CA ASP A 276 -6.24 -26.22 25.09
C ASP A 276 -6.06 -27.07 23.84
N ILE A 277 -5.45 -26.47 22.81
CA ILE A 277 -5.21 -27.16 21.55
C ILE A 277 -3.72 -27.24 21.28
N GLU A 278 -3.19 -28.45 21.22
CA GLU A 278 -1.84 -28.70 20.72
C GLU A 278 -1.83 -28.88 19.19
N ALA A 279 -0.80 -28.31 18.54
CA ALA A 279 -0.51 -28.53 17.12
C ALA A 279 0.99 -28.60 16.85
N ASP A 280 1.38 -29.31 15.79
CA ASP A 280 2.79 -29.45 15.36
C ASP A 280 3.34 -28.15 14.77
N VAL A 281 2.49 -27.42 14.03
CA VAL A 281 2.81 -26.10 13.48
C VAL A 281 1.72 -25.12 13.87
N VAL A 282 2.09 -24.10 14.65
CA VAL A 282 1.20 -23.01 15.02
C VAL A 282 1.50 -21.77 14.19
N ASN A 283 0.48 -21.26 13.50
CA ASN A 283 0.43 -19.93 12.93
C ASN A 283 -0.53 -19.07 13.77
N LEU A 284 0.01 -18.39 14.78
CA LEU A 284 -0.75 -17.51 15.66
C LEU A 284 -0.72 -16.08 15.13
N ILE A 285 -1.89 -15.51 14.79
CA ILE A 285 -2.02 -14.14 14.29
C ILE A 285 -2.54 -13.27 15.45
N PRO A 286 -1.70 -12.44 16.10
CA PRO A 286 -2.16 -11.65 17.23
C PRO A 286 -3.14 -10.53 16.81
N PRO A 287 -3.94 -10.02 17.76
CA PRO A 287 -4.71 -8.79 17.57
C PRO A 287 -3.85 -7.63 17.09
N GLN A 288 -4.42 -6.78 16.25
CA GLN A 288 -3.66 -5.77 15.48
C GLN A 288 -4.07 -4.33 15.84
N ARG A 289 -3.17 -3.39 15.61
CA ARG A 289 -3.38 -1.95 15.75
C ARG A 289 -2.58 -1.20 14.69
N ALA A 290 -2.75 0.11 14.60
CA ALA A 290 -1.88 0.99 13.83
C ALA A 290 -0.42 0.85 14.28
N GLY A 291 0.52 1.02 13.34
CA GLY A 291 1.94 0.95 13.64
C GLY A 291 2.35 1.91 14.77
N ALA A 292 3.34 1.50 15.57
CA ALA A 292 3.71 2.11 16.83
C ALA A 292 4.05 3.59 16.73
N ILE A 293 4.61 4.05 15.60
CA ILE A 293 4.91 5.47 15.37
C ILE A 293 3.65 6.34 15.33
N ALA A 294 2.53 5.83 14.80
CA ALA A 294 1.25 6.54 14.80
C ALA A 294 0.60 6.52 16.17
N VAL A 295 0.69 5.39 16.89
CA VAL A 295 0.17 5.27 18.26
C VAL A 295 0.95 6.18 19.22
N GLY A 296 2.29 6.14 19.17
CA GLY A 296 3.16 6.94 20.02
C GLY A 296 3.07 8.45 19.75
N ALA A 297 2.64 8.84 18.55
CA ALA A 297 2.31 10.23 18.21
C ALA A 297 0.90 10.67 18.64
N GLY A 298 0.13 9.79 19.31
CA GLY A 298 -1.22 10.11 19.77
C GLY A 298 -2.29 10.13 18.68
N LEU A 299 -2.03 9.54 17.51
CA LEU A 299 -2.94 9.59 16.36
C LEU A 299 -3.96 8.46 16.31
N ALA A 300 -3.81 7.44 17.17
CA ALA A 300 -4.66 6.24 17.18
C ALA A 300 -5.91 6.44 18.05
N THR A 301 -6.83 7.30 17.61
CA THR A 301 -8.01 7.72 18.38
C THR A 301 -9.21 6.78 18.26
N ALA A 302 -9.32 5.98 17.19
CA ALA A 302 -10.38 4.99 17.04
C ALA A 302 -10.10 3.76 17.92
N ASN A 303 -10.91 3.60 18.96
CA ASN A 303 -10.86 2.49 19.94
C ASN A 303 -9.46 2.29 20.54
N GLY A 304 -8.63 3.35 20.59
CA GLY A 304 -7.22 3.29 21.01
C GLY A 304 -6.32 2.43 20.11
N ARG A 305 -6.81 1.94 18.96
CA ARG A 305 -6.12 0.98 18.09
C ARG A 305 -5.80 1.55 16.72
N TRP A 306 -6.62 2.41 16.15
CA TRP A 306 -6.50 2.87 14.77
C TRP A 306 -6.62 4.38 14.65
N CYS A 307 -6.14 4.95 13.54
CA CYS A 307 -6.20 6.38 13.30
C CYS A 307 -7.52 6.78 12.63
N GLU A 308 -8.13 7.86 13.10
CA GLU A 308 -9.24 8.53 12.42
C GLU A 308 -8.72 9.60 11.46
N VAL A 309 -9.36 9.70 10.30
CA VAL A 309 -8.98 10.62 9.23
C VAL A 309 -10.21 11.21 8.55
N ASP A 310 -10.05 12.39 7.97
CA ASP A 310 -10.97 12.87 6.94
C ASP A 310 -10.81 11.98 5.68
N PHE A 311 -11.84 11.25 5.27
CA PHE A 311 -11.73 10.31 4.14
C PHE A 311 -11.61 10.98 2.75
N LEU A 312 -11.74 12.31 2.64
CA LEU A 312 -11.47 13.05 1.40
C LEU A 312 -9.99 13.43 1.28
N THR A 313 -9.35 13.80 2.38
CA THR A 313 -7.96 14.30 2.40
C THR A 313 -6.97 13.32 3.02
N PHE A 314 -7.46 12.30 3.73
CA PHE A 314 -6.73 11.43 4.63
C PHE A 314 -5.96 12.16 5.73
N GLU A 315 -6.27 13.43 5.99
CA GLU A 315 -5.70 14.21 7.09
C GLU A 315 -6.24 13.68 8.42
N SER A 316 -5.37 13.56 9.42
CA SER A 316 -5.76 13.14 10.76
C SER A 316 -6.76 14.12 11.36
N THR A 317 -7.79 13.58 12.01
CA THR A 317 -8.80 14.40 12.70
C THR A 317 -8.25 15.15 13.92
N VAL A 318 -7.08 14.75 14.42
CA VAL A 318 -6.45 15.32 15.62
C VAL A 318 -5.11 16.00 15.36
N ALA A 319 -4.55 15.91 14.15
CA ALA A 319 -3.25 16.49 13.82
C ALA A 319 -3.24 17.13 12.42
N PRO A 320 -3.53 18.44 12.31
CA PRO A 320 -3.46 19.17 11.05
C PRO A 320 -2.07 19.12 10.43
N GLY A 321 -1.98 18.90 9.11
CA GLY A 321 -0.70 18.71 8.43
C GLY A 321 -0.22 17.26 8.36
N VAL A 322 -0.85 16.35 9.09
CA VAL A 322 -0.49 14.92 9.12
C VAL A 322 -1.58 14.11 8.43
N HIS A 323 -1.19 13.27 7.47
CA HIS A 323 -2.08 12.39 6.73
C HIS A 323 -1.76 10.93 7.08
N VAL A 324 -2.77 10.11 7.37
CA VAL A 324 -2.58 8.69 7.70
C VAL A 324 -3.26 7.83 6.65
N ILE A 325 -2.54 6.85 6.10
CA ILE A 325 -3.03 6.00 4.99
C ILE A 325 -2.65 4.52 5.17
N GLY A 326 -3.40 3.65 4.50
CA GLY A 326 -3.20 2.21 4.54
C GLY A 326 -3.80 1.60 5.80
N ASP A 327 -3.28 0.47 6.26
CA ASP A 327 -3.89 -0.31 7.35
C ASP A 327 -3.92 0.41 8.70
N ALA A 328 -3.21 1.54 8.86
CA ALA A 328 -3.18 2.28 10.12
C ALA A 328 -4.49 3.04 10.42
N ILE A 329 -5.37 3.21 9.43
CA ILE A 329 -6.65 3.89 9.62
C ILE A 329 -7.77 2.90 9.97
N GLN A 330 -8.77 3.37 10.71
CA GLN A 330 -10.02 2.64 10.89
C GLN A 330 -10.77 2.59 9.54
N ASP A 331 -11.18 1.41 9.09
CA ASP A 331 -12.02 1.29 7.89
C ASP A 331 -13.43 1.81 8.20
N ARG A 332 -13.96 2.68 7.35
CA ARG A 332 -15.32 3.22 7.42
C ARG A 332 -16.40 2.12 7.39
N ALA A 333 -16.10 0.95 6.83
CA ALA A 333 -17.00 -0.20 6.88
C ALA A 333 -17.15 -0.79 8.29
N ALA A 334 -16.12 -0.66 9.15
CA ALA A 334 -16.17 -1.11 10.54
C ALA A 334 -17.00 -0.15 11.42
N ASP A 335 -17.01 1.16 11.12
CA ASP A 335 -17.92 2.14 11.75
C ASP A 335 -19.41 1.82 11.50
N ALA A 336 -19.74 1.15 10.40
CA ALA A 336 -21.12 0.76 10.11
C ALA A 336 -21.56 -0.52 10.87
N GLN A 337 -20.62 -1.29 11.41
CA GLN A 337 -20.91 -2.50 12.20
C GLN A 337 -21.00 -2.23 13.70
N ILE A 338 -20.29 -1.20 14.17
CA ILE A 338 -20.31 -0.76 15.57
C ILE A 338 -21.14 0.51 15.61
N GLY A 339 -22.37 0.44 16.13
CA GLY A 339 -23.20 1.64 16.29
C GLY A 339 -22.50 2.68 17.19
N PRO A 340 -22.98 3.93 17.24
CA PRO A 340 -22.34 5.06 17.94
C PRO A 340 -22.10 4.85 19.46
N HIS A 341 -22.50 3.71 20.02
CA HIS A 341 -22.33 3.32 21.43
C HIS A 341 -21.61 1.98 21.63
N GLY A 342 -20.83 1.50 20.66
CA GLY A 342 -20.02 0.29 20.85
C GLY A 342 -20.79 -1.04 20.80
N GLN A 343 -22.08 -1.02 20.43
CA GLN A 343 -22.87 -2.24 20.27
C GLN A 343 -22.83 -2.77 18.83
N PRO A 344 -22.70 -4.10 18.61
CA PRO A 344 -22.79 -4.69 17.29
C PRO A 344 -24.20 -4.48 16.72
N ALA A 345 -24.30 -3.85 15.56
CA ALA A 345 -25.59 -3.60 14.91
C ALA A 345 -26.19 -4.92 14.41
N ARG A 346 -27.31 -5.35 15.02
CA ARG A 346 -28.11 -6.49 14.55
C ARG A 346 -28.58 -6.23 13.11
N GLN A 347 -28.12 -7.05 12.15
CA GLN A 347 -28.65 -7.04 10.79
C GLN A 347 -30.04 -7.67 10.77
N GLY A 348 -31.07 -6.85 10.92
CA GLY A 348 -32.46 -7.26 10.74
C GLY A 348 -33.34 -6.06 10.38
N GLY A 349 -33.71 -5.92 9.11
CA GLY A 349 -34.70 -4.91 8.69
C GLY A 349 -34.70 -4.61 7.21
N ARG A 350 -35.66 -5.22 6.49
CA ARG A 350 -36.05 -4.84 5.12
C ARG A 350 -36.28 -3.32 5.03
N ARG A 351 -35.63 -2.62 4.10
CA ARG A 351 -36.05 -1.26 3.70
C ARG A 351 -36.90 -1.33 2.44
N ARG A 352 -38.19 -1.06 2.61
CA ARG A 352 -39.12 -0.64 1.56
C ARG A 352 -38.70 0.72 1.00
N GLY A 353 -39.02 0.94 -0.27
CA GLY A 353 -38.68 2.14 -1.04
C GLY A 353 -39.34 3.43 -0.54
N GLY A 354 -38.71 4.54 -0.89
CA GLY A 354 -39.16 5.91 -0.68
C GLY A 354 -37.99 6.84 -0.99
N GLY A 355 -38.12 7.63 -2.05
CA GLY A 355 -37.07 8.53 -2.52
C GLY A 355 -36.95 9.78 -1.65
N ASP A 356 -35.74 10.36 -1.61
CA ASP A 356 -35.59 11.80 -1.63
C ASP A 356 -34.19 12.19 -2.13
N ALA A 357 -34.15 13.31 -2.82
CA ALA A 357 -33.05 13.86 -3.58
C ALA A 357 -31.94 14.46 -2.71
N GLY A 358 -30.74 14.57 -3.28
CA GLY A 358 -29.68 15.45 -2.75
C GLY A 358 -28.72 14.83 -1.73
N ARG A 359 -27.90 13.85 -2.14
CA ARG A 359 -26.63 13.53 -1.45
C ARG A 359 -25.45 13.50 -2.43
N PRO A 360 -24.32 14.15 -2.14
CA PRO A 360 -23.15 14.13 -3.01
C PRO A 360 -22.62 12.69 -3.13
N ARG A 361 -22.44 12.25 -4.37
CA ARG A 361 -21.97 10.90 -4.73
C ARG A 361 -20.62 10.63 -4.05
N ALA A 362 -20.60 9.65 -3.15
CA ALA A 362 -19.38 9.12 -2.55
C ALA A 362 -18.40 8.72 -3.65
N ARG A 363 -17.20 9.31 -3.62
CA ARG A 363 -16.09 8.95 -4.52
C ARG A 363 -15.48 7.66 -4.00
N SER A 364 -15.50 6.62 -4.83
CA SER A 364 -15.13 5.25 -4.50
C SER A 364 -13.61 5.10 -4.28
N VAL A 365 -13.21 4.82 -3.04
CA VAL A 365 -11.89 4.23 -2.72
C VAL A 365 -12.05 2.72 -2.82
N ALA A 366 -11.66 2.14 -3.95
CA ALA A 366 -11.72 0.70 -4.15
C ALA A 366 -10.45 0.04 -3.61
N ALA A 367 -10.52 -0.53 -2.40
CA ALA A 367 -9.56 -1.53 -1.96
C ALA A 367 -9.89 -2.86 -2.65
N VAL A 368 -9.22 -3.16 -3.76
CA VAL A 368 -9.40 -4.45 -4.44
C VAL A 368 -8.43 -5.47 -3.83
N CYS A 369 -8.93 -6.29 -2.91
CA CYS A 369 -8.26 -7.54 -2.55
C CYS A 369 -8.33 -8.49 -3.76
N GLN A 370 -7.28 -8.52 -4.57
CA GLN A 370 -7.15 -9.51 -5.65
C GLN A 370 -7.12 -10.92 -5.06
N HIS A 371 -7.95 -11.80 -5.60
CA HIS A 371 -8.12 -13.16 -5.09
C HIS A 371 -7.91 -14.17 -6.20
N LEU A 372 -7.01 -15.13 -5.97
CA LEU A 372 -6.51 -16.05 -7.00
C LEU A 372 -7.23 -17.41 -7.06
N LEU A 373 -8.42 -17.56 -6.48
CA LEU A 373 -9.19 -18.80 -6.64
C LEU A 373 -9.60 -19.12 -8.09
N GLN A 374 -9.51 -18.16 -9.02
CA GLN A 374 -9.89 -18.35 -10.42
C GLN A 374 -8.74 -18.78 -11.36
N LEU A 375 -7.45 -18.65 -10.99
CA LEU A 375 -6.34 -19.01 -11.89
C LEU A 375 -6.17 -20.53 -12.11
N HIS A 376 -6.88 -21.37 -11.36
CA HIS A 376 -6.82 -22.83 -11.52
C HIS A 376 -7.72 -23.39 -12.64
N ARG A 377 -8.54 -22.57 -13.30
CA ARG A 377 -9.28 -23.01 -14.51
C ARG A 377 -8.40 -23.04 -15.77
N ALA A 378 -7.20 -22.44 -15.76
CA ALA A 378 -6.37 -22.29 -16.97
C ALA A 378 -5.24 -23.34 -17.12
N ARG A 379 -5.11 -24.31 -16.22
CA ARG A 379 -4.06 -25.35 -16.28
C ARG A 379 -4.58 -26.80 -16.36
N ARG A 380 -5.83 -26.99 -16.75
CA ARG A 380 -6.32 -28.26 -17.29
C ARG A 380 -6.87 -28.01 -18.68
N GLY A 381 -5.97 -28.01 -19.66
CA GLY A 381 -6.37 -28.25 -21.04
C GLY A 381 -6.80 -29.70 -21.13
N ASP A 382 -8.10 -29.95 -20.97
CA ASP A 382 -8.69 -31.20 -21.40
C ASP A 382 -8.91 -31.11 -22.91
N ALA A 383 -8.33 -32.09 -23.59
CA ALA A 383 -8.48 -32.30 -25.01
C ALA A 383 -9.91 -32.77 -25.27
N ARG A 384 -10.71 -31.93 -25.92
CA ARG A 384 -11.80 -32.37 -26.82
C ARG A 384 -12.35 -31.15 -27.58
N GLY A 385 -12.24 -31.23 -28.90
CA GLY A 385 -12.62 -30.15 -29.80
C GLY A 385 -14.12 -29.92 -29.85
N ASN A 386 -14.51 -28.64 -29.86
CA ASN A 386 -15.43 -28.08 -30.87
C ASN A 386 -15.36 -26.55 -30.77
N ARG A 387 -14.99 -25.85 -31.85
CA ARG A 387 -14.99 -24.38 -31.91
C ARG A 387 -16.22 -23.90 -32.69
N PRO A 388 -17.08 -23.04 -32.13
CA PRO A 388 -17.88 -22.12 -32.92
C PRO A 388 -17.24 -20.70 -32.95
N PRO A 389 -17.56 -19.87 -33.97
CA PRO A 389 -16.71 -18.76 -34.37
C PRO A 389 -16.83 -17.52 -33.46
N LEU A 390 -15.69 -16.87 -33.27
CA LEU A 390 -15.54 -15.57 -32.61
C LEU A 390 -16.25 -14.46 -33.40
N ARG A 391 -17.39 -13.96 -32.90
CA ARG A 391 -17.89 -12.63 -33.27
C ARG A 391 -16.97 -11.56 -32.66
N ARG A 392 -16.29 -10.82 -33.53
CA ARG A 392 -15.50 -9.63 -33.16
C ARG A 392 -16.46 -8.51 -32.77
N HIS A 393 -16.58 -8.22 -31.47
CA HIS A 393 -17.02 -6.89 -31.05
C HIS A 393 -15.81 -5.94 -31.05
N ARG A 394 -15.78 -5.03 -32.03
CA ARG A 394 -14.96 -3.82 -32.01
C ARG A 394 -15.39 -2.97 -30.81
N THR A 395 -14.52 -2.76 -29.84
CA THR A 395 -14.62 -1.62 -28.92
C THR A 395 -13.79 -0.48 -29.51
N HIS A 396 -14.46 0.65 -29.74
CA HIS A 396 -13.86 1.90 -30.20
C HIS A 396 -12.83 2.39 -29.18
N HIS A 397 -11.62 2.70 -29.67
CA HIS A 397 -10.72 3.63 -29.01
C HIS A 397 -11.31 5.03 -29.08
N GLY A 398 -11.72 5.55 -27.93
CA GLY A 398 -12.05 6.96 -27.70
C GLY A 398 -11.02 7.56 -26.75
N ASP A 399 -10.45 8.67 -27.17
CA ASP A 399 -9.25 9.31 -26.64
C ASP A 399 -9.44 10.01 -25.28
N ARG A 400 -8.29 10.37 -24.72
CA ARG A 400 -8.02 11.06 -23.45
C ARG A 400 -8.84 12.34 -23.23
N ALA A 401 -9.50 12.44 -22.08
CA ALA A 401 -9.54 13.62 -21.20
C ALA A 401 -10.45 13.30 -20.01
N GLY A 402 -10.01 13.53 -18.76
CA GLY A 402 -10.89 13.43 -17.59
C GLY A 402 -10.42 12.50 -16.48
N ARG A 403 -9.14 12.52 -16.13
CA ARG A 403 -8.65 11.98 -14.84
C ARG A 403 -7.53 12.88 -14.33
N GLY A 404 -7.89 13.96 -13.65
CA GLY A 404 -6.88 14.92 -13.14
C GLY A 404 -7.43 16.14 -12.39
N TRP A 405 -8.69 16.14 -11.97
CA TRP A 405 -9.29 17.31 -11.31
C TRP A 405 -9.29 17.26 -9.78
N ALA A 406 -9.10 16.08 -9.16
CA ALA A 406 -9.21 15.92 -7.71
C ALA A 406 -7.96 16.38 -6.91
N VAL A 407 -6.78 16.50 -7.54
CA VAL A 407 -5.54 16.94 -6.87
C VAL A 407 -5.30 18.45 -7.00
N ARG A 408 -5.92 19.10 -7.99
CA ARG A 408 -5.68 20.52 -8.31
C ARG A 408 -6.22 21.50 -7.25
N ARG A 409 -7.23 21.12 -6.46
CA ARG A 409 -7.84 21.99 -5.42
C ARG A 409 -7.18 21.90 -4.05
N ALA A 410 -6.37 20.87 -3.76
CA ALA A 410 -5.67 20.76 -2.49
C ALA A 410 -4.53 21.79 -2.31
N LEU A 411 -4.18 22.54 -3.36
CA LEU A 411 -3.08 23.51 -3.37
C LEU A 411 -3.51 24.96 -3.68
N GLY A 412 -4.78 25.33 -3.47
CA GLY A 412 -5.18 26.74 -3.32
C GLY A 412 -5.10 27.66 -4.56
N GLY A 413 -5.08 27.14 -5.79
CA GLY A 413 -5.05 27.99 -7.00
C GLY A 413 -6.45 28.40 -7.48
N GLY A 414 -6.86 29.65 -7.23
CA GLY A 414 -8.02 30.29 -7.87
C GLY A 414 -7.73 30.69 -9.33
N ARG A 415 -8.77 30.75 -10.17
CA ARG A 415 -8.70 31.27 -11.56
C ARG A 415 -9.77 32.37 -11.73
N PRO A 416 -9.45 33.53 -12.34
CA PRO A 416 -10.43 34.61 -12.56
C PRO A 416 -11.37 34.31 -13.75
N PRO A 417 -12.50 35.02 -13.88
CA PRO A 417 -13.60 34.64 -14.78
C PRO A 417 -13.45 35.24 -16.19
N GLY A 418 -13.98 34.53 -17.19
CA GLY A 418 -14.37 35.15 -18.47
C GLY A 418 -14.13 34.29 -19.73
N ALA A 419 -15.23 34.15 -20.50
CA ALA A 419 -15.32 33.85 -21.94
C ALA A 419 -15.74 32.43 -22.37
N GLY A 420 -17.05 32.28 -22.60
CA GLY A 420 -17.61 32.13 -23.96
C GLY A 420 -17.61 30.75 -24.62
N LEU A 421 -18.79 30.15 -24.73
CA LEU A 421 -19.15 29.03 -25.61
C LEU A 421 -19.37 29.49 -27.06
N GLU A 422 -18.88 28.74 -28.07
CA GLU A 422 -19.64 28.13 -29.19
C GLU A 422 -18.72 27.60 -30.33
N PRO A 423 -19.19 26.67 -31.19
CA PRO A 423 -18.37 25.73 -31.97
C PRO A 423 -18.39 25.97 -33.50
N ARG A 424 -17.49 25.31 -34.26
CA ARG A 424 -17.79 24.68 -35.57
C ARG A 424 -16.61 23.96 -36.24
N ASN A 425 -17.01 22.96 -37.03
CA ASN A 425 -16.27 22.03 -37.90
C ASN A 425 -15.24 22.68 -38.84
N LEU A 426 -14.25 21.88 -39.28
CA LEU A 426 -13.97 21.68 -40.71
C LEU A 426 -13.06 20.46 -40.96
N VAL A 427 -13.48 19.69 -41.97
CA VAL A 427 -12.84 18.54 -42.60
C VAL A 427 -11.80 19.04 -43.62
N GLY A 428 -10.70 18.30 -43.83
CA GLY A 428 -9.77 18.56 -44.93
C GLY A 428 -8.73 17.45 -45.13
N HIS A 429 -8.93 16.67 -46.20
CA HIS A 429 -8.05 15.65 -46.76
C HIS A 429 -6.84 16.23 -47.53
N ALA A 430 -5.71 15.51 -47.50
CA ALA A 430 -4.70 15.27 -48.57
C ALA A 430 -3.36 14.90 -47.88
N GLY A 431 -2.60 13.83 -48.16
CA GLY A 431 -2.49 13.00 -49.34
C GLY A 431 -1.29 13.43 -50.18
N LEU A 432 -0.10 12.81 -50.00
CA LEU A 432 0.91 12.56 -51.05
C LEU A 432 2.14 11.80 -50.52
N SER A 433 2.79 11.08 -51.44
CA SER A 433 3.66 9.91 -51.27
C SER A 433 4.98 10.10 -52.03
N ALA A 434 6.09 9.48 -51.58
CA ALA A 434 7.16 8.81 -52.37
C ALA A 434 8.29 8.40 -51.40
N ARG A 435 8.75 7.15 -51.20
CA ARG A 435 9.34 6.06 -52.03
C ARG A 435 10.74 6.31 -52.62
N GLY A 436 11.67 5.42 -52.22
CA GLY A 436 12.88 4.98 -52.95
C GLY A 436 14.20 5.26 -52.20
N ARG A 437 15.25 4.43 -52.14
CA ARG A 437 15.63 3.08 -52.61
C ARG A 437 16.97 2.72 -51.89
N ALA A 438 17.33 1.44 -51.81
CA ALA A 438 18.63 0.89 -51.40
C ALA A 438 19.31 0.18 -52.63
N PRO A 439 20.46 -0.55 -52.52
CA PRO A 439 21.85 -0.31 -52.04
C PRO A 439 22.89 -0.66 -53.18
N PRO A 440 24.23 -0.95 -52.96
CA PRO A 440 24.72 -2.26 -52.42
C PRO A 440 26.13 -2.35 -51.72
N THR A 441 26.34 -3.43 -50.93
CA THR A 441 27.55 -4.32 -50.68
C THR A 441 28.92 -3.78 -50.16
N ALA A 442 29.81 -4.46 -49.39
CA ALA A 442 29.97 -5.83 -48.82
C ALA A 442 31.15 -5.91 -47.79
N ALA A 443 31.21 -7.04 -47.03
CA ALA A 443 32.33 -7.72 -46.30
C ALA A 443 31.95 -8.05 -44.83
N ARG A 444 31.48 -9.25 -44.45
CA ARG A 444 32.05 -10.62 -44.40
C ARG A 444 33.20 -10.76 -43.38
N THR A 445 32.95 -11.43 -42.24
CA THR A 445 33.65 -12.63 -41.75
C THR A 445 32.95 -13.23 -40.50
N MET A 446 32.38 -14.43 -40.64
CA MET A 446 32.16 -15.42 -39.56
C MET A 446 32.46 -16.79 -40.15
N ARG A 447 33.20 -17.64 -39.43
CA ARG A 447 33.27 -19.08 -39.69
C ARG A 447 33.24 -19.84 -38.36
N LYS A 448 32.16 -20.60 -38.17
CA LYS A 448 32.01 -21.76 -37.28
C LYS A 448 31.60 -22.94 -38.16
N ASN A 449 32.18 -24.12 -37.93
CA ASN A 449 31.71 -25.46 -38.30
C ASN A 449 32.35 -26.40 -37.24
N ARG A 450 31.64 -27.18 -36.39
CA ARG A 450 30.90 -28.45 -36.63
C ARG A 450 31.71 -29.41 -37.51
N GLN A 451 31.96 -30.70 -37.23
CA GLN A 451 31.40 -31.73 -36.32
C GLN A 451 32.23 -32.99 -36.64
N VAL A 452 32.63 -33.87 -35.70
CA VAL A 452 32.70 -35.35 -35.90
C VAL A 452 32.57 -36.05 -34.53
N ALA A 453 31.94 -37.23 -34.55
CA ALA A 453 31.42 -38.04 -33.47
C ALA A 453 32.39 -39.07 -32.83
N ALA A 454 32.01 -39.48 -31.60
CA ALA A 454 32.00 -40.82 -31.00
C ALA A 454 33.24 -41.75 -30.91
N GLN A 455 33.39 -42.28 -29.67
CA GLN A 455 33.88 -43.61 -29.21
C GLN A 455 35.25 -43.78 -28.53
N ALA A 456 35.16 -44.37 -27.31
CA ALA A 456 36.07 -45.23 -26.53
C ALA A 456 37.37 -44.63 -25.93
N GLY A 457 37.78 -44.91 -24.69
CA GLY A 457 37.24 -45.77 -23.63
C GLY A 457 38.17 -45.79 -22.40
N ALA A 458 37.59 -46.00 -21.22
CA ALA A 458 38.09 -46.72 -20.02
C ALA A 458 37.10 -46.46 -18.87
#